data_AF-A0A016T2D3-F1
#
_entry.id   AF-A0A016T2D3-F1
#
_cell.length_a   1.000
_cell.length_b   1.000
_cell.length_c   1.000
_cell.angle_alpha   90.00
_cell.angle_beta   90.00
_cell.angle_gamma   90.00
#
_symmetry.space_group_name_H-M   'P 1'
#
loop_
_entity.id
_entity.type
_entity.pdbx_description
1 polymer ?
#
loop_
_entity_poly.entity_id
_entity_poly.type
_entity_poly.pdbx_seq_one_letter_code
_entity_poly.pdbx_strand_id
1 'polypeptide(L)'
;MTNPIVEGLGDREDINAITNRLAARTKTVDVTVNTPRSAEQERALSSVNHLIDGVVEKLQEDMQAGKDVGSLLETCRRYLNACNPEQPDGPIDQRFQAQLIECTADDQKKIRRKLAQLITQLERAERTFTPQW
;
A
#
# COMPACT_ATOMS: atom_id res chain seq x y z
N MET A 1 11.99 -1.62 44.54
CA MET A 1 12.36 -2.77 43.70
C MET A 1 11.95 -2.45 42.28
N THR A 2 12.94 -2.37 41.40
CA THR A 2 12.86 -2.07 39.98
C THR A 2 12.15 -3.21 39.25
N ASN A 3 11.07 -2.91 38.53
CA ASN A 3 10.52 -3.82 37.53
C ASN A 3 11.04 -3.39 36.15
N PRO A 4 11.85 -4.20 35.46
CA PRO A 4 12.25 -3.92 34.10
C PRO A 4 11.26 -4.53 33.09
N ILE A 5 10.79 -3.66 32.19
CA ILE A 5 10.61 -3.88 30.74
C ILE A 5 9.67 -5.01 30.29
N VAL A 6 8.49 -4.61 29.79
CA VAL A 6 7.74 -5.35 28.76
C VAL A 6 6.91 -4.37 27.91
N GLU A 7 7.57 -3.41 27.28
CA GLU A 7 6.94 -2.46 26.32
C GLU A 7 7.53 -2.62 24.90
N GLY A 8 7.74 -3.86 24.45
CA GLY A 8 8.32 -4.10 23.11
C GLY A 8 7.79 -5.33 22.37
N LEU A 9 6.77 -6.00 22.91
CA LEU A 9 6.12 -7.17 22.28
C LEU A 9 4.80 -6.80 21.59
N GLY A 10 4.10 -5.79 22.10
CA GLY A 10 2.85 -5.28 21.50
C GLY A 10 3.07 -4.76 20.08
N ASP A 11 4.17 -4.06 19.83
CA ASP A 11 4.48 -3.49 18.52
C ASP A 11 4.68 -4.59 17.47
N ARG A 12 5.41 -5.67 17.77
CA ARG A 12 5.67 -6.77 16.83
C ARG A 12 4.43 -7.58 16.48
N GLU A 13 3.54 -7.83 17.44
CA GLU A 13 2.28 -8.50 17.19
C GLU A 13 1.30 -7.61 16.41
N ASP A 14 1.27 -6.30 16.69
CA ASP A 14 0.49 -5.32 15.94
C ASP A 14 1.02 -5.18 14.51
N ILE A 15 2.34 -5.16 14.31
CA ILE A 15 2.98 -5.18 12.98
C ILE A 15 2.57 -6.41 12.19
N ASN A 16 2.59 -7.59 12.79
CA ASN A 16 2.23 -8.82 12.09
C ASN A 16 0.73 -8.85 11.77
N ALA A 17 -0.12 -8.29 12.63
CA ALA A 17 -1.55 -8.10 12.37
C ALA A 17 -1.79 -7.07 11.24
N ILE A 18 -1.08 -5.94 11.21
CA ILE A 18 -1.15 -4.94 10.15
C ILE A 18 -0.66 -5.54 8.83
N THR A 19 0.47 -6.24 8.85
CA THR A 19 1.10 -6.94 7.71
C THR A 19 0.16 -8.00 7.14
N ASN A 20 -0.38 -8.88 7.98
CA ASN A 20 -1.31 -9.93 7.58
C ASN A 20 -2.63 -9.34 7.08
N ARG A 21 -3.13 -8.27 7.72
CA ARG A 21 -4.32 -7.55 7.24
C ARG A 21 -4.05 -6.81 5.94
N LEU A 22 -2.84 -6.30 5.72
CA LEU A 22 -2.43 -5.64 4.50
C LEU A 22 -2.34 -6.66 3.37
N ALA A 23 -1.60 -7.75 3.56
CA ALA A 23 -1.47 -8.87 2.63
C ALA A 23 -2.84 -9.48 2.27
N ALA A 24 -3.70 -9.72 3.28
CA ALA A 24 -5.05 -10.20 3.06
C ALA A 24 -5.88 -9.20 2.23
N ARG A 25 -5.69 -7.89 2.41
CA ARG A 25 -6.40 -6.86 1.64
C ARG A 25 -5.77 -6.59 0.27
N THR A 26 -4.48 -6.82 0.07
CA THR A 26 -3.89 -6.80 -1.27
C THR A 26 -4.34 -8.00 -2.10
N LYS A 27 -4.44 -9.20 -1.48
CA LYS A 27 -4.93 -10.44 -2.12
C LYS A 27 -6.44 -10.53 -2.31
N THR A 28 -7.27 -9.87 -1.49
CA THR A 28 -8.73 -10.13 -1.45
C THR A 28 -9.60 -9.05 -2.10
N VAL A 29 -9.07 -8.24 -3.02
CA VAL A 29 -9.93 -7.41 -3.88
C VAL A 29 -9.97 -7.97 -5.29
N ASP A 30 -10.14 -9.29 -5.37
CA ASP A 30 -10.98 -9.90 -6.40
C ASP A 30 -12.44 -9.54 -6.10
N VAL A 31 -12.77 -8.25 -6.17
CA VAL A 31 -14.17 -7.85 -6.26
C VAL A 31 -14.50 -8.00 -7.73
N THR A 32 -14.77 -9.26 -8.07
CA THR A 32 -15.54 -9.71 -9.23
C THR A 32 -16.90 -9.02 -9.19
N VAL A 33 -16.93 -7.75 -9.56
CA VAL A 33 -18.14 -7.03 -9.92
C VAL A 33 -18.05 -6.84 -11.41
N ASN A 34 -18.40 -7.90 -12.14
CA ASN A 34 -18.95 -7.92 -13.51
C ASN A 34 -18.53 -6.74 -14.42
N THR A 35 -17.26 -6.37 -14.41
CA THR A 35 -16.72 -5.35 -15.30
C THR A 35 -16.18 -6.14 -16.48
N PRO A 36 -16.81 -6.07 -17.67
CA PRO A 36 -16.28 -6.77 -18.83
C PRO A 36 -14.92 -6.16 -19.17
N ARG A 37 -13.84 -6.85 -18.78
CA ARG A 37 -12.46 -6.46 -19.08
C ARG A 37 -12.01 -7.21 -20.32
N SER A 38 -11.36 -6.49 -21.23
CA SER A 38 -10.63 -7.14 -22.32
C SER A 38 -9.34 -7.77 -21.78
N ALA A 39 -8.78 -8.76 -22.49
CA ALA A 39 -7.52 -9.41 -22.11
C ALA A 39 -6.37 -8.40 -21.85
N GLU A 40 -6.36 -7.29 -22.57
CA GLU A 40 -5.39 -6.21 -22.39
C GLU A 40 -5.57 -5.46 -21.07
N GLN A 41 -6.82 -5.19 -20.67
CA GLN A 41 -7.15 -4.53 -19.42
C GLN A 41 -6.86 -5.43 -18.21
N GLU A 42 -7.05 -6.74 -18.36
CA GLU A 42 -6.68 -7.71 -17.32
C GLU A 42 -5.17 -7.77 -17.12
N ARG A 43 -4.38 -7.72 -18.20
CA ARG A 43 -2.92 -7.60 -18.12
C ARG A 43 -2.47 -6.30 -17.46
N ALA A 44 -3.07 -5.18 -17.85
CA ALA A 44 -2.79 -3.88 -17.24
C ALA A 44 -3.11 -3.88 -15.73
N LEU A 45 -4.30 -4.38 -15.36
CA LEU A 45 -4.73 -4.50 -13.97
C LEU A 45 -3.81 -5.44 -13.16
N SER A 46 -3.43 -6.58 -13.74
CA SER A 46 -2.51 -7.51 -13.10
C SER A 46 -1.15 -6.86 -12.86
N SER A 47 -0.63 -6.11 -13.84
CA SER A 47 0.64 -5.41 -13.71
C SER A 47 0.59 -4.29 -12.67
N VAL A 48 -0.50 -3.51 -12.64
CA VAL A 48 -0.73 -2.50 -11.59
C VAL A 48 -0.81 -3.15 -10.21
N ASN A 49 -1.52 -4.27 -10.08
CA ASN A 49 -1.57 -4.99 -8.82
C ASN A 49 -0.21 -5.53 -8.40
N HIS A 50 0.60 -6.06 -9.34
CA HIS A 50 1.97 -6.50 -9.04
C HIS A 50 2.87 -5.35 -8.56
N LEU A 51 2.73 -4.14 -9.13
CA LEU A 51 3.46 -2.96 -8.65
C LEU A 51 3.07 -2.60 -7.21
N ILE A 52 1.79 -2.67 -6.88
CA ILE A 52 1.31 -2.41 -5.51
C ILE A 52 1.80 -3.51 -4.57
N ASP A 53 1.69 -4.78 -4.97
CA ASP A 53 2.10 -5.92 -4.16
C ASP A 53 3.59 -5.86 -3.84
N GLY A 54 4.45 -5.55 -4.82
CA GLY A 54 5.89 -5.38 -4.59
C GLY A 54 6.24 -4.26 -3.61
N VAL A 55 5.48 -3.16 -3.58
CA VAL A 55 5.66 -2.11 -2.56
C VAL A 55 5.22 -2.60 -1.18
N VAL A 56 4.16 -3.40 -1.11
CA VAL A 56 3.68 -4.00 0.15
C VAL A 56 4.64 -5.07 0.67
N GLU A 57 5.18 -5.92 -0.19
CA GLU A 57 6.20 -6.91 0.18
C GLU A 57 7.43 -6.21 0.73
N LYS A 58 7.95 -5.21 -0.01
CA LYS A 58 9.11 -4.44 0.42
C LYS A 58 8.85 -3.68 1.72
N LEU A 59 7.62 -3.21 1.91
CA LEU A 59 7.19 -2.64 3.19
C LEU A 59 7.27 -3.63 4.32
N GLN A 60 6.72 -4.82 4.14
CA GLN A 60 6.77 -5.85 5.16
C GLN A 60 8.21 -6.23 5.50
N GLU A 61 9.10 -6.28 4.49
CA GLU A 61 10.53 -6.50 4.69
C GLU A 61 11.18 -5.35 5.47
N ASP A 62 10.95 -4.09 5.08
CA ASP A 62 11.55 -2.93 5.76
C ASP A 62 10.99 -2.75 7.18
N MET A 63 9.70 -3.01 7.40
CA MET A 63 9.07 -3.05 8.74
C MET A 63 9.67 -4.15 9.63
N GLN A 64 9.83 -5.37 9.09
CA GLN A 64 10.45 -6.47 9.84
C GLN A 64 11.93 -6.22 10.11
N ALA A 65 12.62 -5.51 9.22
CA ALA A 65 13.99 -5.08 9.38
C ALA A 65 14.14 -3.85 10.31
N GLY A 66 13.04 -3.24 10.77
CA GLY A 66 13.05 -2.03 11.59
C GLY A 66 13.60 -0.80 10.85
N LYS A 67 13.51 -0.78 9.52
CA LYS A 67 13.93 0.33 8.68
C LYS A 67 12.82 1.38 8.57
N ASP A 68 13.24 2.58 8.20
CA ASP A 68 12.32 3.66 7.87
C ASP A 68 11.40 3.27 6.70
N VAL A 69 10.09 3.31 6.96
CA VAL A 69 9.05 3.01 5.97
C VAL A 69 8.59 4.26 5.21
N GLY A 70 9.12 5.43 5.55
CA GLY A 70 8.76 6.71 4.96
C GLY A 70 9.02 6.75 3.45
N SER A 71 10.11 6.11 2.98
CA SER A 71 10.39 5.99 1.55
C SER A 71 9.33 5.18 0.78
N LEU A 72 8.75 4.17 1.42
CA LEU A 72 7.69 3.36 0.83
C LEU A 72 6.34 4.06 0.90
N LEU A 73 6.08 4.79 1.99
CA LEU A 73 4.93 5.68 2.10
C LEU A 73 4.94 6.72 0.96
N GLU A 74 6.10 7.32 0.67
CA GLU A 74 6.25 8.23 -0.45
C GLU A 74 5.98 7.54 -1.80
N THR A 75 6.43 6.28 -1.96
CA THR A 75 6.13 5.48 -3.15
C THR A 75 4.63 5.23 -3.32
N CYS A 76 3.93 4.83 -2.25
CA CYS A 76 2.47 4.70 -2.26
C CYS A 76 1.78 6.03 -2.59
N ARG A 77 2.32 7.16 -2.09
CA ARG A 77 1.80 8.50 -2.39
C ARG A 77 1.96 8.83 -3.87
N ARG A 78 3.11 8.50 -4.48
CA ARG A 78 3.33 8.66 -5.93
C ARG A 78 2.34 7.85 -6.76
N TYR A 79 2.03 6.62 -6.35
CA TYR A 79 1.00 5.80 -7.00
C TYR A 79 -0.40 6.39 -6.82
N LEU A 80 -0.72 6.91 -5.63
CA LEU A 80 -2.01 7.55 -5.37
C LEU A 80 -2.17 8.82 -6.24
N ASN A 81 -1.10 9.61 -6.37
CA ASN A 81 -1.08 10.79 -7.22
C ASN A 81 -1.18 10.41 -8.71
N ALA A 82 -0.58 9.30 -9.15
CA ALA A 82 -0.75 8.77 -10.50
C ALA A 82 -2.21 8.37 -10.80
N CYS A 83 -3.02 8.07 -9.77
CA CYS A 83 -4.47 7.88 -9.92
C CYS A 83 -5.26 9.19 -10.06
N ASN A 84 -4.62 10.35 -9.88
CA ASN A 84 -5.24 11.67 -9.97
C ASN A 84 -4.38 12.64 -10.78
N PRO A 85 -4.23 12.43 -12.10
CA PRO A 85 -3.33 13.21 -12.94
C PRO A 85 -3.74 14.69 -13.08
N GLU A 86 -5.00 15.04 -12.78
CA GLU A 86 -5.50 16.42 -12.87
C GLU A 86 -5.01 17.32 -11.73
N GLN A 87 -4.69 16.74 -10.56
CA GLN A 87 -4.12 17.46 -9.42
C GLN A 87 -3.14 16.54 -8.68
N PRO A 88 -1.91 16.38 -9.20
CA PRO A 88 -0.89 15.61 -8.52
C PRO A 88 -0.36 16.41 -7.31
N ASP A 89 -0.59 15.88 -6.11
CA ASP A 89 -0.05 16.41 -4.85
C ASP A 89 1.42 15.91 -4.70
N GLY A 90 2.28 16.29 -5.66
CA GLY A 90 3.70 15.90 -5.70
C GLY A 90 4.07 14.95 -6.86
N PRO A 91 5.22 14.24 -6.74
CA PRO A 91 5.71 13.35 -7.81
C PRO A 91 4.72 12.22 -8.08
N ILE A 92 4.62 11.81 -9.35
CA ILE A 92 3.79 10.68 -9.81
C ILE A 92 4.67 9.61 -10.43
N ASP A 93 4.23 8.36 -10.33
CA ASP A 93 4.90 7.27 -11.04
C ASP A 93 4.30 7.14 -12.45
N GLN A 94 5.05 7.58 -13.46
CA GLN A 94 4.59 7.58 -14.86
C GLN A 94 4.37 6.16 -15.41
N ARG A 95 5.14 5.18 -14.94
CA ARG A 95 4.98 3.78 -15.36
C ARG A 95 3.68 3.23 -14.80
N PHE A 96 3.41 3.46 -13.53
CA PHE A 96 2.14 3.13 -12.90
C PHE A 96 0.97 3.84 -13.58
N GLN A 97 1.11 5.13 -13.86
CA GLN A 97 0.10 5.93 -14.54
C GLN A 97 -0.24 5.35 -15.93
N ALA A 98 0.77 5.00 -16.73
CA ALA A 98 0.54 4.42 -18.05
C ALA A 98 -0.32 3.15 -17.97
N GLN A 99 0.02 2.22 -17.07
CA GLN A 99 -0.75 0.98 -16.90
C GLN A 99 -2.14 1.23 -16.28
N LEU A 100 -2.25 2.23 -15.42
CA LEU A 100 -3.51 2.61 -14.80
C LEU A 100 -4.50 3.19 -15.81
N ILE A 101 -4.03 3.98 -16.78
CA ILE A 101 -4.85 4.54 -17.86
C ILE A 101 -5.39 3.42 -18.77
N GLU A 102 -4.65 2.33 -18.93
CA GLU A 102 -5.10 1.13 -19.66
C GLU A 102 -6.17 0.32 -18.89
N CYS A 103 -6.28 0.53 -17.57
CA CYS A 103 -7.33 -0.08 -16.75
C CYS A 103 -8.68 0.65 -16.91
N THR A 104 -9.77 -0.04 -16.55
CA THR A 104 -11.10 0.57 -16.56
C THR A 104 -11.22 1.68 -15.51
N ALA A 105 -12.10 2.67 -15.73
CA ALA A 105 -12.35 3.74 -14.75
C ALA A 105 -12.83 3.22 -13.38
N ASP A 106 -13.49 2.05 -13.33
CA ASP A 106 -13.85 1.38 -12.07
C ASP A 106 -12.61 0.87 -11.33
N ASP A 107 -11.69 0.23 -12.07
CA ASP A 107 -10.41 -0.25 -11.54
C ASP A 107 -9.57 0.91 -11.02
N GLN A 108 -9.48 2.02 -11.75
CA GLN A 108 -8.77 3.23 -11.31
C GLN A 108 -9.30 3.73 -9.97
N LYS A 109 -10.63 3.79 -9.78
CA LYS A 109 -11.26 4.18 -8.51
C LYS A 109 -10.95 3.19 -7.38
N LYS A 110 -10.98 1.89 -7.68
CA LYS A 110 -10.65 0.83 -6.71
C LYS A 110 -9.19 0.91 -6.27
N ILE A 111 -8.27 1.02 -7.21
CA ILE A 111 -6.83 1.15 -6.98
C ILE A 111 -6.54 2.41 -6.15
N ARG A 112 -7.14 3.55 -6.49
CA ARG A 112 -7.03 4.78 -5.69
C ARG A 112 -7.48 4.57 -4.24
N ARG A 113 -8.65 3.96 -4.02
CA ARG A 113 -9.14 3.66 -2.66
C ARG A 113 -8.19 2.72 -1.92
N LYS A 114 -7.65 1.71 -2.60
CA LYS A 114 -6.69 0.74 -2.05
C LYS A 114 -5.40 1.44 -1.59
N LEU A 115 -4.83 2.31 -2.44
CA LEU A 115 -3.63 3.09 -2.14
C LEU A 115 -3.84 4.06 -0.98
N ALA A 116 -4.97 4.79 -0.96
CA ALA A 116 -5.29 5.69 0.14
C ALA A 116 -5.39 4.92 1.48
N GLN A 117 -6.01 3.74 1.47
CA GLN A 117 -6.07 2.88 2.66
C GLN A 117 -4.67 2.39 3.07
N LEU A 118 -3.85 1.97 2.10
CA LEU A 118 -2.45 1.57 2.31
C LEU A 118 -1.65 2.65 3.03
N ILE A 119 -1.70 3.88 2.51
CA ILE A 119 -1.05 5.07 3.09
C ILE A 119 -1.51 5.29 4.54
N THR A 120 -2.82 5.26 4.80
CA THR A 120 -3.31 5.43 6.19
C THR A 120 -2.87 4.29 7.12
N GLN A 121 -2.74 3.06 6.62
CA GLN A 121 -2.21 1.95 7.43
C GLN A 121 -0.71 2.15 7.71
N LEU A 122 0.05 2.59 6.71
CA LEU A 122 1.47 2.90 6.81
C LEU A 122 1.76 4.00 7.80
N GLU A 123 1.07 5.14 7.70
CA GLU A 123 1.21 6.27 8.63
C GLU A 123 0.89 5.86 10.07
N ARG A 124 -0.10 4.97 10.26
CA ARG A 124 -0.39 4.41 11.58
C ARG A 124 0.75 3.53 12.06
N ALA A 125 1.26 2.65 11.22
CA ALA A 125 2.37 1.78 11.58
C ALA A 125 3.61 2.60 11.95
N GLU A 126 4.02 3.57 11.12
CA GLU A 126 5.14 4.49 11.39
C GLU A 126 4.98 5.26 12.72
N ARG A 127 3.75 5.69 13.04
CA ARG A 127 3.44 6.31 14.35
C ARG A 127 3.56 5.36 15.53
N THR A 128 3.24 4.08 15.34
CA THR A 128 3.45 3.05 16.36
C THR A 128 4.95 2.80 16.56
N PHE A 129 5.76 2.89 15.50
CA PHE A 129 7.21 2.72 15.57
C PHE A 129 7.99 3.92 16.12
N THR A 130 7.40 5.11 16.22
CA THR A 130 8.06 6.27 16.81
C THR A 130 7.87 6.25 18.32
N PRO A 131 8.91 5.92 19.13
CA PRO A 131 8.79 6.02 20.58
C PRO A 131 8.47 7.48 20.93
N GLN A 132 7.29 7.70 21.48
CA GLN A 132 6.91 8.98 22.08
C GLN A 132 7.68 9.08 23.40
N TRP A 133 8.78 9.83 23.39
CA TRP A 133 9.49 10.27 24.60
C TRP A 133 9.07 11.68 24.96
#